data_AF-A0BYH1-F1
#
_entry.id   AF-A0BYH1-F1
#
_cell.length_a   1.000
_cell.length_b   1.000
_cell.length_c   1.000
_cell.angle_alpha   90.00
_cell.angle_beta   90.00
_cell.angle_gamma   90.00
#
_symmetry.space_group_name_H-M   'P 1'
#
loop_
_entity.id
_entity.type
_entity.pdbx_description
1 polymer ?
#
loop_
_entity_poly.entity_id
_entity_poly.type
_entity_poly.pdbx_seq_one_letter_code
_entity_poly.pdbx_strand_id
1 'polypeptide(L)'
;MYENYKLESYCDICEAYVKENTKHCKHCNRCCQDFDHHCKWVNNCIGDLNYKIFMMMVTSTMLQFIYTLDCLYQNYNIIQYIE
;
A
#
# COMPACT_ATOMS: atom_id res chain seq x y z
N MET A 1 -20.79 3.84 -21.20
CA MET A 1 -20.28 3.44 -19.86
C MET A 1 -19.50 4.56 -19.14
N TYR A 2 -19.63 5.84 -19.54
CA TYR A 2 -18.86 6.96 -18.96
C TYR A 2 -19.70 7.92 -18.07
N GLU A 3 -20.98 7.64 -17.84
CA GLU A 3 -21.95 8.67 -17.43
C GLU A 3 -22.11 8.95 -15.93
N ASN A 4 -21.34 8.35 -15.01
CA ASN A 4 -21.61 8.51 -13.56
C ASN A 4 -20.42 8.87 -12.67
N TYR A 5 -19.26 9.27 -13.20
CA TYR A 5 -18.18 9.78 -12.34
C TYR A 5 -18.34 11.28 -12.12
N LYS A 6 -18.79 11.65 -10.92
CA LYS A 6 -18.90 13.05 -10.50
C LYS A 6 -17.48 13.61 -10.27
N LEU A 7 -17.05 14.52 -11.15
CA LEU A 7 -15.78 15.22 -11.05
C LEU A 7 -16.02 16.56 -10.35
N GLU A 8 -16.00 16.56 -9.02
CA GLU A 8 -16.39 17.72 -8.20
C GLU A 8 -15.22 18.56 -7.70
N SER A 9 -14.00 18.02 -7.79
CA SER A 9 -12.79 18.67 -7.30
C SER A 9 -11.90 19.06 -8.47
N TYR A 10 -11.10 20.10 -8.30
CA TYR A 10 -10.10 20.53 -9.29
C TYR A 10 -8.70 20.46 -8.68
N CYS A 11 -7.75 19.95 -9.45
CA CYS A 11 -6.35 19.94 -9.05
C CYS A 11 -5.61 21.05 -9.79
N ASP A 12 -5.15 22.08 -9.06
CA ASP A 12 -4.43 23.21 -9.65
C ASP A 12 -3.06 22.84 -10.22
N ILE A 13 -2.42 21.79 -9.68
CA ILE A 13 -1.09 21.35 -10.12
C ILE A 13 -1.15 20.62 -11.45
N CYS A 14 -2.20 19.82 -11.66
CA CYS A 14 -2.41 19.07 -12.89
C CYS A 14 -3.37 19.80 -13.86
N GLU A 15 -3.91 20.94 -13.45
CA GLU A 15 -4.90 21.74 -14.17
C GLU A 15 -6.10 20.92 -14.68
N ALA A 16 -6.58 19.98 -13.87
CA ALA A 16 -7.61 19.01 -14.28
C ALA A 16 -8.68 18.80 -13.20
N TYR A 17 -9.92 18.61 -13.65
CA TYR A 17 -11.01 18.12 -12.79
C TYR A 17 -10.77 16.66 -12.40
N VAL A 18 -10.95 16.36 -11.12
CA VAL A 18 -10.73 15.06 -10.51
C VAL A 18 -11.96 14.61 -9.74
N LYS A 19 -12.04 13.30 -9.49
CA LYS A 19 -13.10 12.73 -8.65
C LYS A 19 -12.95 13.21 -7.21
N GLU A 20 -14.02 13.14 -6.44
CA GLU A 20 -13.96 13.32 -4.99
C GLU A 20 -12.88 12.43 -4.35
N ASN A 21 -12.32 12.90 -3.23
CA ASN A 21 -11.23 12.27 -2.48
C ASN A 21 -9.90 12.07 -3.23
N THR A 22 -9.79 12.57 -4.47
CA THR A 22 -8.51 12.57 -5.20
C THR A 22 -7.56 13.60 -4.58
N LYS A 23 -6.29 13.21 -4.37
CA LYS A 23 -5.24 14.14 -3.95
C LYS A 23 -4.03 14.06 -4.88
N HIS A 24 -3.39 15.20 -5.11
CA HIS A 24 -2.14 15.26 -5.86
C HIS A 24 -0.97 14.87 -4.95
N CYS A 25 -0.25 13.82 -5.33
CA CYS A 25 0.99 13.45 -4.66
C CYS A 25 2.17 14.14 -5.36
N LYS A 26 2.84 15.07 -4.67
CA LYS A 26 4.03 15.77 -5.20
C LYS A 26 5.19 14.81 -5.52
N HIS A 27 5.39 13.77 -4.71
CA HIS A 27 6.48 12.79 -4.90
C HIS A 27 6.29 11.98 -6.19
N CYS A 28 5.06 11.59 -6.51
CA CYS A 28 4.74 10.87 -7.73
C CYS A 28 4.32 11.77 -8.90
N ASN A 29 4.21 13.08 -8.66
CA ASN A 29 3.70 14.09 -9.58
C ASN A 29 2.40 13.68 -10.30
N ARG A 30 1.42 13.15 -9.56
CA ARG A 30 0.13 12.72 -10.12
C ARG A 30 -1.01 12.75 -9.10
N CYS A 31 -2.21 12.92 -9.61
CA CYS A 31 -3.45 12.74 -8.86
C CYS A 31 -3.74 11.27 -8.60
N CYS A 32 -4.06 10.93 -7.37
CA CYS A 32 -4.40 9.58 -6.93
C CYS A 32 -5.82 9.60 -6.33
N GLN A 33 -6.72 8.80 -6.88
CA GLN A 33 -8.10 8.68 -6.40
C GLN A 33 -8.13 7.94 -5.05
N ASP A 34 -9.01 8.40 -4.15
CA ASP A 34 -9.14 7.90 -2.77
C ASP A 34 -7.77 7.75 -2.11
N PHE A 35 -7.00 8.84 -2.15
CA PHE A 35 -5.61 8.85 -1.72
C PHE A 35 -5.48 8.59 -0.22
N ASP A 36 -4.79 7.50 0.12
CA ASP A 36 -4.38 7.18 1.48
C ASP A 36 -3.03 7.85 1.77
N HIS A 37 -1.94 7.37 1.16
CA HIS A 37 -0.60 7.92 1.36
C HIS A 37 0.37 7.62 0.22
N HIS A 38 1.51 8.32 0.19
CA HIS A 38 2.67 7.90 -0.59
C HIS A 38 3.55 6.99 0.28
N CYS A 39 3.60 5.71 -0.05
CA CYS A 39 4.39 4.75 0.68
C CYS A 39 5.81 4.71 0.14
N LYS A 40 6.77 5.19 0.94
CA LYS A 40 8.19 5.15 0.60
C LYS A 40 8.73 3.73 0.41
N TRP A 41 8.13 2.73 1.05
CA TRP A 41 8.61 1.35 1.05
C TRP A 41 8.32 0.62 -0.26
N VAL A 42 7.18 0.93 -0.89
CA VAL A 42 6.84 0.42 -2.23
C VAL A 42 7.07 1.46 -3.32
N ASN A 43 7.66 2.60 -2.95
CA ASN A 43 7.91 3.76 -3.82
C ASN A 43 6.68 4.13 -4.68
N ASN A 44 5.50 4.12 -4.07
CA ASN A 44 4.24 4.29 -4.79
C ASN A 44 3.14 4.87 -3.90
N CYS A 45 2.19 5.58 -4.50
CA CYS A 45 0.97 5.99 -3.81
C CYS A 45 0.04 4.80 -3.58
N ILE A 46 -0.56 4.76 -2.40
CA ILE A 46 -1.63 3.85 -2.03
C ILE A 46 -2.96 4.62 -2.14
N GLY A 47 -3.90 4.04 -2.85
CA GLY A 47 -5.26 4.56 -3.05
C GLY A 47 -6.17 3.46 -3.59
N ASP A 48 -7.34 3.83 -4.13
CA ASP A 48 -8.40 2.87 -4.49
C ASP A 48 -7.89 1.64 -5.28
N LEU A 49 -7.12 1.89 -6.35
CA LEU A 49 -6.69 0.86 -7.29
C LEU A 49 -5.75 -0.20 -6.71
N ASN A 50 -5.03 0.09 -5.62
CA ASN A 50 -4.03 -0.83 -5.07
C ASN A 50 -4.16 -1.07 -3.57
N TYR A 51 -5.11 -0.43 -2.87
CA TYR A 51 -5.28 -0.56 -1.42
C TYR A 51 -5.41 -2.02 -0.98
N LYS A 52 -6.26 -2.81 -1.67
CA LYS A 52 -6.47 -4.23 -1.34
C LYS A 52 -5.18 -5.05 -1.45
N ILE A 53 -4.43 -4.88 -2.54
CA ILE A 53 -3.17 -5.60 -2.78
C ILE A 53 -2.10 -5.13 -1.78
N PHE A 54 -2.05 -3.84 -1.46
CA PHE A 54 -1.16 -3.31 -0.44
C PHE A 54 -1.43 -3.94 0.94
N MET A 55 -2.71 -4.04 1.35
CA MET A 55 -3.07 -4.69 2.60
C MET A 55 -2.73 -6.19 2.61
N MET A 56 -2.96 -6.90 1.50
CA MET A 56 -2.54 -8.31 1.35
C MET A 56 -1.03 -8.47 1.47
N MET A 57 -0.25 -7.54 0.91
CA MET A 57 1.21 -7.54 1.03
C MET A 57 1.62 -7.35 2.49
N VAL A 58 1.08 -6.33 3.18
CA VAL A 58 1.41 -6.06 4.59
C VAL A 58 1.09 -7.26 5.47
N THR A 59 -0.09 -7.87 5.33
CA THR A 59 -0.47 -9.05 6.13
C THR A 59 0.42 -10.25 5.82
N SER A 60 0.72 -10.50 4.54
CA SER A 60 1.61 -11.60 4.14
C SER A 60 3.03 -11.41 4.69
N THR A 61 3.56 -10.19 4.68
CA THR A 61 4.87 -9.89 5.27
C THR A 61 4.88 -10.13 6.79
N MET A 62 3.81 -9.77 7.51
CA MET A 62 3.70 -10.06 8.94
C MET A 62 3.64 -11.55 9.24
N LEU A 63 2.86 -12.31 8.47
CA LEU A 63 2.78 -13.77 8.61
C LEU A 63 4.14 -14.44 8.32
N GLN A 64 4.84 -13.99 7.27
CA GLN A 64 6.18 -14.48 6.94
C GLN A 64 7.15 -14.24 8.09
N PHE A 65 7.12 -13.04 8.70
CA PHE A 65 7.99 -12.71 9.83
C PHE A 65 7.73 -13.66 11.02
N ILE A 66 6.47 -13.87 11.39
CA ILE A 66 6.09 -14.80 12.47
C ILE A 66 6.59 -16.22 12.16
N TYR A 67 6.35 -16.71 10.93
CA TYR A 67 6.80 -18.03 10.51
C TYR A 67 8.32 -18.19 10.61
N THR A 68 9.08 -17.17 10.20
CA THR A 68 10.55 -17.21 10.31
C THR A 68 11.03 -17.23 11.76
N LEU A 69 10.37 -16.51 12.67
CA LEU A 69 10.73 -16.53 14.10
C LEU A 69 10.44 -17.89 14.73
N ASP A 70 9.30 -18.50 14.41
CA ASP A 70 8.97 -19.86 14.88
C ASP A 70 10.01 -20.88 14.38
N CYS A 71 10.36 -20.83 13.09
CA CYS A 71 11.40 -21.69 12.52
C CYS A 71 12.77 -21.53 13.22
N LEU A 72 13.16 -20.29 13.54
CA LEU A 72 14.40 -20.03 14.29
C LEU A 72 14.35 -20.58 15.72
N TYR A 73 13.20 -20.44 16.40
CA TYR A 73 12.99 -20.99 17.73
C TYR A 73 13.07 -22.52 17.74
N GLN A 74 12.41 -23.18 16.78
CA GLN A 74 12.50 -24.64 16.63
C GLN A 74 13.94 -25.09 16.35
N ASN A 75 14.66 -24.38 15.47
CA ASN A 75 16.04 -24.72 15.14
C ASN A 75 16.97 -24.59 16.35
N TYR A 76 16.83 -23.53 17.16
CA TYR A 76 17.58 -23.35 18.40
C TYR A 76 17.37 -24.49 19.39
N ASN A 77 16.11 -24.91 19.59
CA ASN A 77 15.79 -26.02 20.49
C ASN A 77 16.37 -27.36 20.02
N ILE A 78 16.41 -27.59 18.71
CA ILE A 78 17.00 -28.81 18.12
C ILE A 78 18.51 -28.84 18.38
N ILE A 79 19.21 -27.72 18.19
CA ILE A 79 20.67 -27.64 18.40
C ILE A 79 20.99 -27.93 19.87
N GLN A 80 20.26 -27.30 20.80
CA GLN A 80 20.43 -27.53 22.24
C GLN A 80 20.10 -28.97 22.69
N TYR A 81 19.34 -29.72 21.90
CA TYR A 81 19.08 -31.14 22.19
C TYR A 81 20.20 -32.06 21.68
N ILE A 82 20.93 -31.65 20.65
CA ILE A 82 22.00 -32.43 20.02
C ILE A 82 23.35 -32.18 20.70
N GLU A 83 23.58 -30.96 21.20
CA GLU A 83 24.73 -30.60 22.06
C GLU A 83 24.58 -31.13 23.48
#